data_AF-A0A2Z4MJK2-F1
#
_entry.id   AF-A0A2Z4MJK2-F1
#
_cell.length_a   1.000
_cell.length_b   1.000
_cell.length_c   1.000
_cell.angle_alpha   90.00
_cell.angle_beta   90.00
_cell.angle_gamma   90.00
#
_symmetry.space_group_name_H-M   'P 1'
#
loop_
_entity.id
_entity.type
_entity.pdbx_description
1 polymer ?
#
loop_
_entity_poly.entity_id
_entity_poly.type
_entity_poly.pdbx_seq_one_letter_code
_entity_poly.pdbx_strand_id
1 'polypeptide(L)'
;MAKHEKRFLKNYESKASEYLNDKEKASNLLKKAMKKADKKAIGDVWENLQLLFQIFGDWTSGKYRTIPVKSILMIIAGILYFVSPIDAITDFIPVAGLLDDATIIGLVFRQVSSDLTQYKEWKQKEFLQE
;
A
#
# COMPACT_ATOMS: atom_id res chain seq x y z
N MET A 1 -14.58 13.89 -1.89
CA MET A 1 -13.89 13.11 -0.84
C MET A 1 -14.63 13.29 0.47
N ALA A 2 -15.10 12.20 1.07
CA ALA A 2 -15.89 12.25 2.31
C ALA A 2 -15.01 12.61 3.52
N LYS A 3 -15.59 13.24 4.55
CA LYS A 3 -14.88 13.70 5.77
C LYS A 3 -14.16 12.56 6.51
N HIS A 4 -14.70 11.35 6.44
CA HIS A 4 -14.12 10.13 7.03
C HIS A 4 -12.86 9.65 6.29
N GLU A 5 -12.84 9.79 4.96
CA GLU A 5 -11.72 9.44 4.08
C GLU A 5 -10.48 10.29 4.40
N LYS A 6 -10.67 11.60 4.62
CA LYS A 6 -9.58 12.51 5.02
C LYS A 6 -9.01 12.19 6.40
N ARG A 7 -9.84 11.76 7.35
CA ARG A 7 -9.42 11.45 8.73
C ARG A 7 -8.71 10.10 8.81
N PHE A 8 -9.17 9.12 8.03
CA PHE A 8 -8.45 7.86 7.80
C PHE A 8 -7.05 8.19 7.28
N LEU A 9 -6.95 8.82 6.10
CA LEU A 9 -5.65 9.10 5.46
C LEU A 9 -4.66 9.83 6.37
N LYS A 10 -5.11 10.86 7.10
CA LYS A 10 -4.25 11.64 8.01
C LYS A 10 -3.63 10.79 9.14
N ASN A 11 -4.36 9.82 9.67
CA ASN A 11 -3.90 8.99 10.78
C ASN A 11 -2.95 7.88 10.29
N TYR A 12 -3.22 7.30 9.11
CA TYR A 12 -2.32 6.32 8.50
C TYR A 12 -1.01 6.93 8.00
N GLU A 13 -1.03 8.20 7.57
CA GLU A 13 0.19 8.93 7.19
C GLU A 13 1.23 8.94 8.31
N SER A 14 0.82 9.04 9.59
CA SER A 14 1.76 9.06 10.73
C SER A 14 2.52 7.75 10.90
N LYS A 15 1.83 6.60 10.96
CA LYS A 15 2.48 5.29 11.15
C LYS A 15 3.15 4.81 9.86
N ALA A 16 2.59 5.12 8.69
CA ALA A 16 3.23 4.84 7.42
C ALA A 16 4.54 5.64 7.24
N SER A 17 4.65 6.83 7.84
CA SER A 17 5.87 7.64 7.77
C SER A 17 7.08 7.00 8.47
N GLU A 18 6.85 6.12 9.46
CA GLU A 18 7.94 5.35 10.09
C GLU A 18 8.67 4.45 9.09
N TYR A 19 7.96 3.97 8.07
CA TYR A 19 8.51 3.10 7.02
C TYR A 19 9.25 3.89 5.94
N LEU A 20 9.11 5.23 5.89
CA LEU A 20 9.82 6.06 4.92
C LEU A 20 11.33 6.08 5.16
N ASN A 21 11.73 6.08 6.44
CA ASN A 21 13.13 6.20 6.86
C ASN A 21 13.74 4.88 7.36
N ASP A 22 12.92 3.82 7.47
CA ASP A 22 13.33 2.51 7.98
C ASP A 22 13.11 1.42 6.92
N LYS A 23 14.17 1.16 6.15
CA LYS A 23 14.17 0.17 5.06
C LYS A 23 13.91 -1.25 5.57
N GLU A 24 14.35 -1.57 6.80
CA GLU A 24 14.16 -2.89 7.38
C GLU A 24 12.69 -3.11 7.74
N LYS A 25 12.06 -2.14 8.42
CA LYS A 25 10.62 -2.15 8.69
C LYS A 25 9.82 -2.26 7.40
N ALA A 26 10.15 -1.49 6.36
CA ALA A 26 9.47 -1.52 5.06
C ALA A 26 9.58 -2.89 4.39
N SER A 27 10.79 -3.47 4.35
CA SER A 27 11.03 -4.80 3.80
C SER A 27 10.28 -5.90 4.57
N ASN A 28 10.28 -5.83 5.91
CA ASN A 28 9.58 -6.78 6.75
C ASN A 28 8.06 -6.70 6.58
N LEU A 29 7.51 -5.50 6.43
CA LEU A 29 6.09 -5.31 6.12
C LEU A 29 5.74 -5.95 4.78
N LEU A 30 6.52 -5.68 3.73
CA LEU A 30 6.31 -6.25 2.40
C LEU A 30 6.33 -7.79 2.44
N LYS A 31 7.30 -8.39 3.14
CA LYS A 31 7.38 -9.85 3.32
C LYS A 31 6.16 -10.42 4.02
N LYS A 32 5.70 -9.78 5.10
CA LYS A 32 4.48 -10.21 5.82
C LYS A 32 3.26 -10.12 4.92
N ALA A 33 3.16 -9.05 4.12
CA ALA A 33 2.06 -8.85 3.18
C ALA A 33 2.03 -9.90 2.08
N MET A 34 3.18 -10.17 1.44
CA MET A 34 3.31 -11.22 0.44
C MET A 34 2.97 -12.61 1.01
N LYS A 35 3.40 -12.91 2.26
CA LYS A 35 3.09 -14.19 2.90
C LYS A 35 1.61 -14.37 3.23
N LYS A 36 0.91 -13.28 3.59
CA LYS A 36 -0.52 -13.28 3.89
C LYS A 36 -1.38 -13.29 2.63
N ALA A 37 -0.86 -12.78 1.52
CA ALA A 37 -1.59 -12.66 0.27
C ALA A 37 -1.85 -14.04 -0.34
N ASP A 38 -3.10 -14.52 -0.25
CA ASP A 38 -3.56 -15.74 -0.90
C ASP A 38 -4.45 -15.41 -2.11
N LYS A 39 -4.05 -15.91 -3.29
CA LYS A 39 -4.73 -15.64 -4.57
C LYS A 39 -6.20 -16.11 -4.57
N LYS A 40 -6.53 -17.18 -3.84
CA LYS A 40 -7.91 -17.70 -3.77
C LYS A 40 -8.79 -16.86 -2.86
N ALA A 41 -8.23 -16.18 -1.87
CA ALA A 41 -8.98 -15.34 -0.94
C ALA A 41 -9.26 -13.92 -1.47
N ILE A 42 -8.46 -13.42 -2.41
CA ILE A 42 -8.43 -12.00 -2.81
C ILE A 42 -9.10 -11.73 -4.16
N GLY A 43 -9.33 -12.78 -4.97
CA GLY A 43 -10.12 -12.70 -6.21
C GLY A 43 -9.64 -11.58 -7.15
N ASP A 44 -10.57 -10.72 -7.56
CA ASP A 44 -10.36 -9.65 -8.55
C ASP A 44 -9.39 -8.54 -8.09
N VAL A 45 -9.09 -8.47 -6.80
CA VAL A 45 -8.16 -7.45 -6.25
C VAL A 45 -6.70 -7.91 -6.31
N TRP A 46 -6.46 -9.18 -6.68
CA TRP A 46 -5.13 -9.80 -6.66
C TRP A 46 -4.10 -9.05 -7.51
N GLU A 47 -4.45 -8.70 -8.75
CA GLU A 47 -3.54 -8.02 -9.67
C GLU A 47 -3.15 -6.62 -9.16
N ASN A 48 -4.12 -5.90 -8.60
CA ASN A 48 -3.90 -4.60 -7.99
C ASN A 48 -2.96 -4.71 -6.79
N LEU A 49 -3.15 -5.72 -5.94
CA LEU A 49 -2.31 -5.96 -4.78
C LEU A 49 -0.88 -6.35 -5.18
N GLN A 50 -0.71 -7.18 -6.20
CA GLN A 50 0.61 -7.52 -6.75
C GLN A 50 1.34 -6.27 -7.25
N LEU A 51 0.63 -5.36 -7.92
CA LEU A 51 1.23 -4.13 -8.41
C LEU A 51 1.67 -3.21 -7.26
N LEU A 52 0.86 -3.10 -6.21
CA LEU A 52 1.22 -2.38 -4.97
C LEU A 52 2.47 -2.98 -4.30
N PHE A 53 2.60 -4.30 -4.28
CA PHE A 53 3.79 -4.97 -3.73
C PHE A 53 5.04 -4.71 -4.58
N GLN A 54 4.91 -4.75 -5.90
CA GLN A 54 6.03 -4.51 -6.82
C GLN A 54 6.60 -3.10 -6.66
N ILE A 55 5.75 -2.07 -6.74
CA ILE A 55 6.19 -0.68 -6.57
C ILE A 55 6.75 -0.44 -5.16
N PHE A 56 6.16 -1.04 -4.12
CA PHE A 56 6.68 -0.91 -2.76
C PHE A 56 8.04 -1.60 -2.60
N GLY A 57 8.27 -2.74 -3.25
CA GLY A 57 9.56 -3.43 -3.27
C GLY A 57 10.64 -2.64 -4.02
N ASP A 58 10.32 -2.13 -5.21
CA ASP A 58 11.26 -1.32 -6.01
C ASP A 58 11.56 0.02 -5.33
N TRP A 59 10.57 0.62 -4.66
CA TRP A 59 10.79 1.74 -3.78
C TRP A 59 11.69 1.33 -2.61
N THR A 60 11.36 0.30 -1.84
CA THR A 60 12.17 -0.12 -0.66
C THR A 60 13.63 -0.42 -1.04
N SER A 61 13.87 -1.04 -2.19
CA SER A 61 15.22 -1.33 -2.69
C SER A 61 15.97 -0.10 -3.21
N GLY A 62 15.27 0.98 -3.57
CA GLY A 62 15.83 2.21 -4.12
C GLY A 62 15.82 2.30 -5.64
N LYS A 63 15.29 1.27 -6.33
CA LYS A 63 15.18 1.23 -7.79
C LYS A 63 14.19 2.24 -8.35
N TYR A 64 13.12 2.54 -7.61
CA TYR A 64 12.08 3.48 -8.04
C TYR A 64 11.79 4.53 -6.97
N ARG A 65 12.20 5.79 -7.22
CA ARG A 65 12.05 6.93 -6.29
C ARG A 65 11.21 8.09 -6.83
N THR A 66 10.70 7.96 -8.05
CA THR A 66 9.90 8.99 -8.75
C THR A 66 8.47 9.09 -8.23
N ILE A 67 7.99 8.10 -7.47
CA ILE A 67 6.66 8.12 -6.83
C ILE A 67 6.56 9.26 -5.79
N PRO A 68 5.45 10.03 -5.78
CA PRO A 68 5.21 11.01 -4.72
C PRO A 68 5.18 10.38 -3.33
N VAL A 69 5.74 11.08 -2.33
CA VAL A 69 5.79 10.62 -0.93
C VAL A 69 4.39 10.28 -0.40
N LYS A 70 3.39 11.08 -0.74
CA LYS A 70 2.00 10.83 -0.36
C LYS A 70 1.49 9.49 -0.90
N SER A 71 1.84 9.16 -2.14
CA SER A 71 1.39 7.93 -2.79
C SER A 71 2.02 6.70 -2.15
N ILE A 72 3.33 6.74 -1.86
CA ILE A 72 3.96 5.62 -1.14
C ILE A 72 3.43 5.47 0.30
N LEU A 73 3.10 6.56 1.00
CA LEU A 73 2.43 6.50 2.31
C LEU A 73 1.07 5.81 2.22
N MET A 74 0.27 6.12 1.20
CA MET A 74 -1.03 5.46 0.97
C MET A 74 -0.89 3.97 0.65
N ILE A 75 0.15 3.59 -0.10
CA ILE A 75 0.48 2.19 -0.39
C ILE A 75 0.86 1.45 0.90
N ILE A 76 1.77 2.01 1.70
CA ILE A 76 2.19 1.45 2.99
C ILE A 76 0.98 1.30 3.93
N ALA A 77 0.12 2.31 4.00
CA ALA A 77 -1.11 2.29 4.79
C ALA A 77 -2.06 1.14 4.37
N GLY A 78 -2.32 1.01 3.07
CA GLY A 78 -3.14 -0.08 2.54
C GLY A 78 -2.54 -1.45 2.85
N ILE A 79 -1.22 -1.59 2.73
CA ILE A 79 -0.51 -2.84 3.03
C ILE A 79 -0.54 -3.15 4.53
N LEU A 80 -0.35 -2.17 5.41
CA LEU A 80 -0.45 -2.35 6.86
C LEU A 80 -1.82 -2.88 7.27
N TYR A 81 -2.87 -2.25 6.76
CA TYR A 81 -4.25 -2.68 6.97
C TYR A 81 -4.47 -4.10 6.45
N PHE A 82 -3.93 -4.43 5.27
CA PHE A 82 -3.99 -5.78 4.72
C PHE A 82 -3.30 -6.82 5.61
N VAL A 83 -2.09 -6.53 6.13
CA VAL A 83 -1.31 -7.46 6.96
C VAL A 83 -1.97 -7.69 8.32
N SER A 84 -2.33 -6.63 9.04
CA SER A 84 -2.98 -6.74 10.34
C SER A 84 -4.02 -5.63 10.50
N PRO A 85 -5.27 -5.87 10.07
CA PRO A 85 -6.33 -4.88 10.22
C PRO A 85 -6.59 -4.58 11.70
N ILE A 86 -6.49 -5.58 12.60
CA ILE A 86 -6.74 -5.40 14.03
C ILE A 86 -5.72 -4.45 14.66
N ASP A 87 -4.40 -4.67 14.48
CA ASP A 87 -3.36 -3.77 15.02
C ASP A 87 -3.38 -2.37 14.39
N ALA A 88 -3.79 -2.27 13.13
CA ALA A 88 -3.88 -1.01 12.40
C ALA A 88 -5.20 -0.25 12.64
N ILE A 89 -6.14 -0.82 13.39
CA ILE A 89 -7.42 -0.20 13.74
C ILE A 89 -7.45 0.13 15.24
N THR A 90 -7.01 -0.78 16.12
CA THR A 90 -7.01 -0.58 17.59
C THR A 90 -6.15 0.60 18.04
N ASP A 91 -5.05 0.89 17.33
CA ASP A 91 -4.20 2.07 17.58
C ASP A 91 -4.84 3.41 17.12
N PHE A 92 -5.90 3.39 16.29
CA PHE A 92 -6.29 4.55 15.49
C PHE A 92 -7.77 4.96 15.58
N ILE A 93 -8.66 4.01 15.88
CA ILE A 93 -10.09 4.25 15.97
C ILE A 93 -10.64 3.46 17.18
N PRO A 94 -11.01 4.12 18.30
CA PRO A 94 -11.59 3.44 19.47
C PRO A 94 -13.01 2.87 19.24
N VAL A 95 -13.54 2.92 18.01
CA VAL A 95 -14.87 2.44 17.64
C VAL A 95 -14.77 1.78 16.26
N ALA A 96 -14.58 0.46 16.22
CA ALA A 96 -14.38 -0.28 14.98
C ALA A 96 -15.54 -1.25 14.71
N GLY A 97 -16.30 -0.93 13.68
CA GLY A 97 -17.22 -1.81 12.98
C GLY A 97 -17.69 -1.06 11.73
N LEU A 98 -17.80 -1.75 10.59
CA LEU A 98 -18.38 -1.29 9.30
C LEU A 98 -17.42 -0.92 8.14
N LEU A 99 -16.19 -1.45 8.05
CA LEU A 99 -15.40 -1.35 6.81
C LEU A 99 -15.00 -2.73 6.31
N ASP A 100 -15.53 -3.12 5.14
CA ASP A 100 -15.11 -4.33 4.42
C ASP A 100 -13.67 -4.18 3.89
N ASP A 101 -12.82 -5.16 4.16
CA ASP A 101 -11.36 -5.12 3.90
C ASP A 101 -11.01 -4.83 2.43
N ALA A 102 -11.85 -5.27 1.49
CA ALA A 102 -11.66 -5.03 0.05
C ALA A 102 -11.85 -3.57 -0.36
N THR A 103 -12.70 -2.82 0.36
CA THR A 103 -13.02 -1.42 0.04
C THR A 103 -11.80 -0.52 0.23
N ILE A 104 -11.04 -0.74 1.30
CA ILE A 104 -9.84 0.08 1.60
C ILE A 104 -8.76 -0.12 0.54
N ILE A 105 -8.50 -1.36 0.12
CA ILE A 105 -7.51 -1.63 -0.93
C ILE A 105 -7.96 -1.02 -2.27
N GLY A 106 -9.24 -1.13 -2.61
CA GLY A 106 -9.82 -0.49 -3.80
C GLY A 106 -9.66 1.04 -3.77
N LEU A 107 -9.87 1.68 -2.61
CA LEU A 107 -9.68 3.12 -2.44
C LEU A 107 -8.21 3.53 -2.59
N VAL A 108 -7.29 2.82 -1.95
CA VAL A 108 -5.85 3.07 -2.08
C VAL A 108 -5.44 2.95 -3.54
N PHE A 109 -5.83 1.86 -4.21
CA PHE A 109 -5.52 1.64 -5.62
C PHE A 109 -6.04 2.76 -6.51
N ARG A 110 -7.30 3.17 -6.32
CA ARG A 110 -7.89 4.28 -7.07
C ARG A 110 -7.10 5.58 -6.87
N GLN A 111 -6.69 5.84 -5.64
CA GLN A 111 -6.01 7.07 -5.25
C GLN A 111 -4.56 7.16 -5.79
N VAL A 112 -3.89 6.02 -5.95
CA VAL A 112 -2.52 5.95 -6.51
C VAL A 112 -2.47 5.50 -7.97
N SER A 113 -3.63 5.28 -8.62
CA SER A 113 -3.72 4.70 -9.97
C SER A 113 -2.83 5.41 -11.02
N SER A 114 -2.78 6.74 -11.00
CA SER A 114 -1.92 7.51 -11.92
C SER A 114 -0.42 7.28 -11.68
N ASP A 115 0.00 7.09 -10.43
CA ASP A 115 1.39 6.79 -10.09
C ASP A 115 1.74 5.34 -10.44
N LEU A 116 0.77 4.43 -10.28
CA LEU A 116 0.90 3.04 -10.70
C LEU A 116 1.03 2.90 -12.22
N THR A 117 0.35 3.74 -13.00
CA THR A 117 0.55 3.80 -14.46
C THR A 117 1.97 4.23 -14.82
N GLN A 118 2.48 5.32 -14.22
CA GLN A 118 3.86 5.76 -14.43
C GLN A 118 4.88 4.70 -14.03
N TYR A 119 4.62 3.99 -12.92
CA TYR A 119 5.46 2.87 -12.50
C TYR A 119 5.44 1.71 -13.49
N LYS A 120 4.28 1.34 -14.04
CA LYS A 120 4.16 0.32 -15.09
C LYS A 120 4.97 0.68 -16.34
N GLU A 121 4.88 1.94 -16.78
CA GLU A 121 5.63 2.43 -17.94
C GLU A 121 7.14 2.37 -17.68
N TRP A 122 7.59 2.76 -16.49
CA TRP A 122 8.99 2.63 -16.09
C TRP A 122 9.43 1.16 -16.08
N LYS A 123 8.67 0.27 -15.43
CA LYS A 123 8.93 -1.18 -15.38
C LYS A 123 9.06 -1.80 -16.77
N GLN A 124 8.19 -1.40 -17.69
CA GLN A 124 8.23 -1.88 -19.07
C GLN A 124 9.49 -1.41 -19.80
N LYS A 125 9.92 -0.16 -19.57
CA LYS A 125 11.16 0.36 -20.16
C LYS A 125 12.39 -0.37 -19.63
N GLU A 126 12.47 -0.61 -18.32
CA GLU A 126 13.58 -1.38 -17.72
C GLU A 126 13.64 -2.81 -18.30
N PHE A 127 12.50 -3.49 -18.44
CA PHE A 127 12.45 -4.85 -19.00
C PHE A 127 12.87 -4.92 -20.47
N LEU A 128 12.65 -3.85 -21.25
CA LEU A 128 13.07 -3.78 -22.66
C LEU A 128 14.56 -3.42 -22.82
N GLN A 129 15.26 -3.12 -21.72
CA GLN A 129 16.68 -2.75 -21.70
C GLN A 129 17.61 -3.86 -21.17
N GLU A 130 17.04 -4.98 -20.71
CA GLU A 130 17.74 -6.23 -20.35
C GLU A 130 17.73 -7.23 -21.50
#